data_AF-A0AAD1NNS9-F1
#
_entry.id   AF-A0AAD1NNS9-F1
#
_cell.length_a   1.000
_cell.length_b   1.000
_cell.length_c   1.000
_cell.angle_alpha   90.00
_cell.angle_beta   90.00
_cell.angle_gamma   90.00
#
_symmetry.space_group_name_H-M   'P 1'
#
loop_
_entity.id
_entity.type
_entity.pdbx_description
1 polymer ?
#
loop_
_entity_poly.entity_id
_entity_poly.type
_entity_poly.pdbx_seq_one_letter_code
_entity_poly.pdbx_strand_id
1 'polypeptide(L)'
;MSFDPYGVEIYPASLLIENELLTERYIVSIKNVIDVIDTERSRIIQNPKPHRPPIVSRLAICPEKLELIPLHKRLVFRVKESNTVFFDVSIVEKFIAGLMNGHHNLCQAIPFDTSELTPTI
;
A
#
# COMPACT_ATOMS: atom_id res chain seq x y z
N MET A 1 13.06 -18.31 -4.98
CA MET A 1 12.40 -17.40 -5.94
C MET A 1 12.41 -16.01 -5.34
N SER A 2 12.99 -15.03 -6.03
CA SER A 2 12.89 -13.62 -5.65
C SER A 2 11.43 -13.17 -5.78
N PHE A 3 10.94 -12.44 -4.80
CA PHE A 3 9.61 -11.83 -4.83
C PHE A 3 9.76 -10.44 -5.45
N ASP A 4 9.39 -10.30 -6.73
CA ASP A 4 9.50 -9.05 -7.50
C ASP A 4 8.14 -8.72 -8.15
N PRO A 5 7.14 -8.28 -7.35
CA PRO A 5 5.82 -7.96 -7.86
C PRO A 5 5.88 -6.71 -8.75
N TYR A 6 5.13 -6.76 -9.86
CA TYR A 6 5.09 -5.69 -10.85
C TYR A 6 4.73 -4.33 -10.22
N GLY A 7 5.54 -3.31 -10.51
CA GLY A 7 5.29 -1.93 -10.07
C GLY A 7 5.39 -1.72 -8.56
N VAL A 8 6.17 -2.57 -7.86
CA VAL A 8 6.59 -2.36 -6.48
C VAL A 8 8.07 -2.02 -6.48
N GLU A 9 8.44 -0.99 -5.73
CA GLU A 9 9.82 -0.56 -5.54
C GLU A 9 10.12 -0.56 -4.04
N ILE A 10 11.32 -1.00 -3.68
CA ILE A 10 11.77 -1.13 -2.31
C ILE A 10 13.02 -0.29 -2.14
N TYR A 11 12.96 0.69 -1.24
CA TYR A 11 14.06 1.61 -0.97
C TYR A 11 14.56 1.41 0.46
N PRO A 12 15.85 1.08 0.67
CA PRO A 12 16.40 1.05 2.03
C PRO A 12 16.33 2.46 2.63
N ALA A 13 15.90 2.54 3.89
CA ALA A 13 15.70 3.79 4.58
C ALA A 13 16.05 3.66 6.07
N SER A 14 16.41 4.79 6.66
CA SER A 14 16.44 4.96 8.11
C SER A 14 15.29 5.88 8.49
N LEU A 15 14.53 5.53 9.52
CA LEU A 15 13.40 6.31 10.01
C LEU A 15 13.78 6.95 11.33
N LEU A 16 13.83 8.28 11.36
CA LEU A 16 13.98 9.04 12.60
C LEU A 16 12.59 9.21 13.23
N ILE A 17 12.42 8.75 14.46
CA ILE A 17 11.16 8.79 15.19
C ILE A 17 11.43 9.36 16.57
N GLU A 18 10.82 10.50 16.91
CA GLU A 18 10.99 11.24 18.18
C GLU A 18 12.47 11.36 18.64
N ASN A 19 13.02 10.33 19.28
CA ASN A 19 14.40 10.27 19.77
C ASN A 19 15.19 9.00 19.35
N GLU A 20 14.68 8.20 18.42
CA GLU A 20 15.29 6.94 17.96
C GLU A 20 15.49 6.93 16.44
N LEU A 21 16.64 6.42 16.01
CA LEU A 21 16.91 6.14 14.61
C LEU A 21 16.71 4.65 14.32
N LEU A 22 15.63 4.32 13.63
CA LEU A 22 15.38 2.95 13.17
C LEU A 22 16.13 2.71 11.86
N THR A 23 17.15 1.85 11.92
CA THR A 23 17.88 1.35 10.74
C THR A 23 17.27 0.05 10.21
N GLU A 24 17.74 -0.42 9.05
CA GLU A 24 17.25 -1.66 8.41
C GLU A 24 15.74 -1.63 8.09
N ARG A 25 15.22 -0.43 7.79
CA ARG A 25 13.86 -0.23 7.32
C ARG A 25 13.83 -0.07 5.81
N TYR A 26 12.66 -0.31 5.24
CA TYR A 26 12.43 -0.19 3.81
C TYR A 26 11.18 0.63 3.57
N ILE A 27 11.26 1.60 2.67
CA ILE A 27 10.11 2.29 2.11
C ILE A 27 9.64 1.47 0.91
N VAL A 28 8.38 1.04 0.98
CA VAL A 28 7.74 0.31 -0.12
C VAL A 28 6.86 1.27 -0.91
N SER A 29 7.20 1.46 -2.18
CA SER A 29 6.42 2.28 -3.11
C SER A 29 5.64 1.38 -4.05
N ILE A 30 4.32 1.57 -4.11
CA ILE A 30 3.42 0.80 -4.97
C ILE A 30 2.93 1.73 -6.06
N LYS A 31 3.60 1.64 -7.22
CA LYS A 31 3.30 2.40 -8.44
C LYS A 31 2.31 1.70 -9.35
N ASN A 32 2.05 0.41 -9.12
CA ASN A 32 1.06 -0.34 -9.86
C ASN A 32 -0.35 0.13 -9.50
N VAL A 33 -0.92 1.02 -10.31
CA VAL A 33 -2.29 1.52 -10.18
C VAL A 33 -3.13 0.91 -11.29
N ILE A 34 -4.24 0.26 -10.93
CA ILE A 34 -5.14 -0.39 -11.89
C ILE A 34 -6.57 0.14 -11.77
N ASP A 35 -7.25 0.25 -12.92
CA ASP A 35 -8.63 0.73 -13.01
C ASP A 35 -9.60 -0.45 -12.91
N VAL A 36 -9.85 -0.87 -11.66
CA VAL A 36 -10.73 -2.02 -11.34
C VAL A 36 -11.86 -1.62 -10.40
N ILE A 37 -12.09 -0.32 -10.21
CA ILE A 37 -13.16 0.16 -9.35
C ILE A 37 -14.53 -0.19 -9.93
N ASP A 38 -15.40 -0.71 -9.08
CA ASP A 38 -16.84 -0.76 -9.31
C ASP A 38 -17.43 0.57 -8.82
N THR A 39 -17.74 1.46 -9.75
CA THR A 39 -18.21 2.83 -9.47
C THR A 39 -19.62 2.87 -8.89
N GLU A 40 -20.43 1.83 -9.10
CA GLU A 40 -21.80 1.76 -8.58
C GLU A 40 -21.81 1.34 -7.11
N ARG A 41 -20.91 0.40 -6.75
CA ARG A 41 -20.83 -0.15 -5.39
C ARG A 41 -19.80 0.55 -4.51
N SER A 42 -18.89 1.33 -5.09
CA SER A 42 -17.90 2.11 -4.35
C SER A 42 -18.46 3.46 -3.89
N ARG A 43 -17.98 3.92 -2.73
CA ARG A 43 -18.23 5.26 -2.21
C ARG A 43 -16.90 5.90 -1.83
N ILE A 44 -16.39 6.72 -2.74
CA ILE A 44 -15.18 7.51 -2.59
C ILE A 44 -15.58 8.98 -2.59
N ILE A 45 -15.18 9.72 -1.56
CA ILE A 45 -15.54 11.12 -1.36
C ILE A 45 -14.28 11.96 -1.56
N GLN A 46 -14.37 13.02 -2.35
CA GLN A 46 -13.25 13.94 -2.51
C GLN A 46 -12.91 14.59 -1.17
N ASN A 47 -11.62 14.65 -0.87
CA ASN A 47 -11.20 15.31 0.36
C ASN A 47 -11.41 16.82 0.22
N PRO A 48 -12.09 17.49 1.18
CA PRO A 48 -12.22 18.94 1.16
C PRO A 48 -10.86 19.66 1.25
N LYS A 49 -9.81 18.97 1.74
CA LYS A 49 -8.43 19.45 1.69
C LYS A 49 -7.77 18.94 0.40
N PRO A 50 -7.41 19.82 -0.56
CA PRO A 50 -6.97 19.41 -1.90
C PRO A 50 -5.69 18.57 -1.93
N HIS A 51 -4.87 18.63 -0.86
CA HIS A 51 -3.63 17.86 -0.74
C HIS A 51 -3.80 16.52 -0.05
N ARG A 52 -5.01 16.21 0.45
CA ARG A 52 -5.26 14.95 1.15
C ARG A 52 -5.90 13.93 0.22
N PRO A 53 -5.59 12.64 0.43
CA PRO A 53 -6.18 11.59 -0.38
C PRO A 53 -7.70 11.52 -0.19
N PRO A 54 -8.41 10.99 -1.19
CA PRO A 54 -9.86 10.84 -1.12
C PRO A 54 -10.27 9.95 0.05
N ILE A 55 -11.43 10.24 0.62
CA ILE A 55 -12.00 9.50 1.74
C ILE A 55 -12.74 8.28 1.17
N VAL A 56 -12.18 7.10 1.40
CA VAL A 56 -12.75 5.83 0.94
C VAL A 56 -13.68 5.29 2.03
N SER A 57 -14.99 5.44 1.85
CA SER A 57 -15.99 4.88 2.78
C SER A 57 -16.31 3.43 2.45
N ARG A 58 -16.35 3.09 1.16
CA ARG A 58 -16.55 1.73 0.64
C ARG A 58 -15.78 1.61 -0.66
N LEU A 59 -15.01 0.54 -0.82
CA LEU A 59 -14.32 0.22 -2.06
C LEU A 59 -14.78 -1.14 -2.54
N ALA A 60 -15.38 -1.19 -3.71
CA ALA A 60 -15.76 -2.41 -4.40
C ALA A 60 -14.90 -2.57 -5.64
N ILE A 61 -14.47 -3.81 -5.88
CA ILE A 61 -13.68 -4.19 -7.06
C ILE A 61 -14.63 -4.82 -8.07
N CYS A 62 -14.55 -4.38 -9.32
CA CYS A 62 -15.27 -4.96 -10.44
C CYS A 62 -14.51 -6.23 -10.90
N PRO A 63 -15.07 -7.44 -10.73
CA PRO A 63 -14.40 -8.68 -11.08
C PRO A 63 -14.03 -8.75 -12.56
N GLU A 64 -14.92 -8.28 -13.43
CA GLU A 64 -14.74 -8.31 -14.88
C GLU A 64 -13.53 -7.47 -15.31
N LYS A 65 -13.34 -6.29 -14.70
CA LYS A 65 -12.15 -5.45 -14.93
C LYS A 65 -10.87 -6.10 -14.39
N LEU A 66 -10.95 -6.75 -13.23
CA LEU A 66 -9.79 -7.38 -12.60
C LEU A 66 -9.31 -8.61 -13.37
N GLU A 67 -10.23 -9.41 -13.93
CA GLU A 67 -9.92 -10.62 -14.69
C GLU A 67 -9.21 -10.33 -16.01
N LEU A 68 -9.42 -9.15 -16.60
CA LEU A 68 -8.71 -8.69 -17.79
C LEU A 68 -7.23 -8.38 -17.52
N ILE A 69 -6.82 -8.27 -16.26
CA ILE A 69 -5.45 -7.92 -15.87
C ILE A 69 -4.65 -9.20 -15.62
N PRO A 70 -3.48 -9.37 -16.27
CA PRO A 70 -2.63 -10.53 -16.06
C PRO A 70 -2.29 -10.77 -14.58
N LEU A 71 -2.24 -12.04 -14.15
CA LEU A 71 -1.98 -12.41 -12.75
C LEU A 71 -0.75 -11.71 -12.15
N HIS A 72 0.36 -11.68 -12.88
CA HIS A 72 1.61 -11.05 -12.42
C HIS A 72 1.49 -9.53 -12.19
N LYS A 73 0.47 -8.87 -12.73
CA LYS A 73 0.17 -7.43 -12.54
C LYS A 73 -0.90 -7.16 -11.50
N ARG A 74 -1.50 -8.18 -10.89
CA ARG A 74 -2.51 -8.04 -9.82
C ARG A 74 -2.07 -8.64 -8.49
N LEU A 75 -0.78 -8.96 -8.32
CA LEU A 75 -0.23 -9.47 -7.07
C LEU A 75 -0.16 -8.39 -5.98
N VAL A 76 0.24 -7.17 -6.34
CA VAL A 76 0.23 -6.00 -5.47
C VAL A 76 -0.20 -4.81 -6.31
N PHE A 77 -1.27 -4.12 -5.92
CA PHE A 77 -1.77 -2.98 -6.68
C PHE A 77 -2.53 -1.99 -5.82
N ARG A 78 -2.62 -0.76 -6.31
CA ARG A 78 -3.54 0.28 -5.85
C ARG A 78 -4.71 0.39 -6.81
N VAL A 79 -5.89 0.67 -6.27
CA VAL A 79 -7.06 0.95 -7.10
C VAL A 79 -7.04 2.42 -7.50
N LYS A 80 -7.28 2.71 -8.78
CA LYS A 80 -7.44 4.09 -9.27
C LYS A 80 -8.45 4.85 -8.42
N GLU A 81 -8.21 6.14 -8.18
CA GLU A 81 -9.03 7.01 -7.33
C GLU A 81 -9.05 6.62 -5.84
N SER A 82 -8.20 5.68 -5.43
CA SER A 82 -8.04 5.25 -4.05
C SER A 82 -6.55 5.16 -3.67
N ASN A 83 -6.28 5.31 -2.37
CA ASN A 83 -4.98 4.99 -1.80
C ASN A 83 -4.92 3.59 -1.18
N THR A 84 -6.00 2.82 -1.29
CA THR A 84 -6.05 1.43 -0.82
C THR A 84 -5.15 0.55 -1.66
N VAL A 85 -4.32 -0.23 -0.97
CA VAL A 85 -3.43 -1.24 -1.55
C VAL A 85 -4.05 -2.62 -1.32
N PHE A 86 -4.03 -3.44 -2.36
CA PHE A 86 -4.39 -4.85 -2.30
C PHE A 86 -3.14 -5.70 -2.46
N PHE A 87 -3.08 -6.77 -1.66
CA PHE A 87 -2.07 -7.82 -1.75
C PHE A 87 -2.77 -9.13 -2.07
N ASP A 88 -2.19 -9.90 -2.98
CA ASP A 88 -2.59 -11.26 -3.23
C ASP A 88 -2.42 -12.12 -1.98
N VAL A 89 -3.33 -13.09 -1.81
CA VAL A 89 -3.38 -13.95 -0.63
C VAL A 89 -2.06 -14.68 -0.38
N SER A 90 -1.34 -15.08 -1.44
CA SER A 90 -0.06 -15.77 -1.32
C SER A 90 1.03 -14.93 -0.64
N ILE A 91 0.94 -13.61 -0.73
CA ILE A 91 1.85 -12.68 -0.05
C ILE A 91 1.48 -12.61 1.43
N VAL A 92 0.18 -12.52 1.72
CA VAL A 92 -0.35 -12.50 3.09
C VAL A 92 -0.02 -13.80 3.82
N GLU A 93 -0.14 -14.94 3.17
CA GLU A 93 0.23 -16.25 3.72
C GLU A 93 1.71 -16.33 4.10
N LYS A 94 2.60 -15.87 3.21
CA LYS A 94 4.04 -15.81 3.50
C LYS A 94 4.36 -14.86 4.66
N PHE A 95 3.66 -13.73 4.71
CA PHE A 95 3.78 -12.77 5.80
C PHE A 95 3.36 -13.39 7.14
N ILE A 96 2.21 -14.06 7.19
CA ILE A 96 1.71 -14.76 8.38
C ILE A 96 2.67 -15.88 8.79
N ALA A 97 3.16 -16.69 7.86
CA ALA A 97 4.14 -17.74 8.14
C ALA A 97 5.42 -17.17 8.78
N GLY A 98 5.90 -16.02 8.28
CA GLY A 98 7.03 -15.30 8.88
C GLY A 98 6.75 -14.89 10.33
N LEU A 99 5.57 -14.31 10.60
CA LEU A 99 5.16 -13.93 11.96
C LEU A 99 5.10 -15.14 12.90
N MET A 100 4.53 -16.27 12.44
CA MET A 100 4.43 -17.49 13.25
C MET A 100 5.81 -18.11 13.54
N ASN A 101 6.79 -17.90 12.68
CA ASN A 101 8.17 -18.35 12.85
C ASN A 101 9.04 -17.40 13.69
N GLY A 102 8.45 -16.43 14.37
CA GLY A 102 9.16 -15.54 15.29
C GLY A 102 9.73 -14.27 14.66
N HIS A 103 9.43 -13.99 13.38
CA HIS A 103 9.83 -12.73 12.73
C HIS A 103 8.88 -11.60 13.12
N HIS A 104 8.93 -11.15 14.39
CA HIS A 104 7.97 -10.17 14.94
C HIS A 104 8.26 -8.71 14.54
N ASN A 105 9.46 -8.40 14.00
CA ASN A 105 9.83 -7.06 13.56
C ASN A 105 9.23 -6.63 12.20
N LEU A 106 8.25 -7.41 11.70
CA LEU A 106 7.69 -7.24 10.36
C LEU A 106 6.70 -6.06 10.23
N CYS A 107 6.08 -5.60 11.33
CA CYS A 107 5.10 -4.52 11.25
C CYS A 107 4.94 -3.80 12.59
N GLN A 108 5.39 -2.55 12.67
CA GLN A 108 5.04 -1.62 13.74
C GLN A 108 4.28 -0.46 13.10
N ALA A 109 2.99 -0.33 13.40
CA ALA A 109 2.19 0.80 12.95
C ALA A 109 2.50 1.98 13.88
N ILE A 110 3.35 2.89 13.43
CA ILE A 110 3.64 4.13 14.14
C ILE A 110 2.81 5.24 13.47
N PRO A 111 1.93 5.94 14.20
CA PRO A 111 1.18 7.05 13.63
C PRO A 111 2.16 8.13 13.19
N PHE A 112 2.26 8.35 11.87
CA PHE A 112 3.09 9.41 11.30
C PHE A 112 2.25 10.66 11.10
N ASP A 113 2.71 11.80 11.62
CA ASP A 113 2.05 13.06 11.34
C ASP A 113 2.36 13.53 9.92
N THR A 114 1.45 13.25 9.00
CA THR A 114 1.53 13.71 7.60
C THR A 114 1.14 15.18 7.43
N SER A 115 0.88 15.90 8.53
CA SER A 115 0.64 17.34 8.50
C SER A 115 1.91 18.18 8.52
N GLU A 116 3.07 17.58 8.83
CA GLU A 116 4.35 18.25 8.64
C GLU A 116 4.61 18.52 7.15
N LEU A 117 4.78 19.79 6.82
CA LEU A 117 5.21 20.22 5.50
C LEU A 117 6.63 19.71 5.26
N THR A 118 6.89 19.15 4.08
CA THR A 118 8.23 18.76 3.66
C THR A 118 9.16 19.98 3.82
N PRO A 119 10.28 19.85 4.55
CA PRO A 119 11.20 20.97 4.72
C PRO A 119 11.65 21.46 3.35
N THR A 120 11.47 22.75 3.10
CA THR A 120 11.95 23.43 1.90
C THR A 120 13.35 23.94 2.21
N ILE A 121 14.33 23.51 1.42
CA ILE A 121 15.71 24.04 1.44
C ILE A 121 15.76 25.31 0.60
#